data_AF-A0A401NRL2-F1
#
_entry.id   AF-A0A401NRL2-F1
#
_cell.length_a   1.000
_cell.length_b   1.000
_cell.length_c   1.000
_cell.angle_alpha   90.00
_cell.angle_beta   90.00
_cell.angle_gamma   90.00
#
_symmetry.space_group_name_H-M   'P 1'
#
loop_
_entity.id
_entity.type
_entity.pdbx_description
1 polymer ?
#
loop_
_entity_poly.entity_id
_entity_poly.type
_entity_poly.pdbx_seq_one_letter_code
_entity_poly.pdbx_strand_id
1 'polypeptide(L)'
;MIRRAGMRLWENKHLPGGSEPTAEEKYPNQDPGWDHQSRGHRDRMRDLRNGIIEGIREAVPKVHNLNKAFEIRQEGTETPSAFLERLRESVRKYSGLDPNDPVGQGLLKVHFVIKSWPDIHKKLQKIEDWNEKSLDELLREALKVFVRREDVKEKQKTKMMVATANEVVSKQGQRVYENQEEGIRM
;
A
#
# COMPACT_ATOMS: atom_id res chain seq x y z
N MET A 1 20.69 -11.13 21.67
CA MET A 1 19.36 -10.47 21.80
C MET A 1 18.23 -11.45 21.46
N ILE A 2 18.22 -12.06 20.27
CA ILE A 2 17.20 -13.02 19.80
C ILE A 2 16.94 -14.18 20.77
N ARG A 3 17.99 -14.92 21.19
CA ARG A 3 17.85 -16.05 22.13
C ARG A 3 17.16 -15.64 23.44
N ARG A 4 17.59 -14.51 24.03
CA ARG A 4 16.99 -13.99 25.27
C ARG A 4 15.52 -13.62 25.08
N ALA A 5 15.15 -13.05 23.93
CA ALA A 5 13.76 -12.75 23.62
C ALA A 5 12.91 -14.02 23.45
N GLY A 6 13.43 -15.03 22.74
CA GLY A 6 12.76 -16.32 22.61
C GLY A 6 12.56 -17.05 23.94
N MET A 7 13.58 -17.03 24.82
CA MET A 7 13.49 -17.59 26.17
C MET A 7 12.41 -16.88 27.00
N ARG A 8 12.39 -15.54 27.01
CA ARG A 8 11.36 -14.77 27.71
C ARG A 8 9.96 -15.08 27.20
N LEU A 9 9.77 -15.20 25.88
CA LEU A 9 8.48 -15.58 25.29
C LEU A 9 8.03 -16.97 25.72
N TRP A 10 8.97 -17.91 25.83
CA TRP A 10 8.70 -19.27 26.31
C TRP A 10 8.30 -19.29 27.78
N GLU A 11 9.05 -18.60 28.64
CA GLU A 11 8.78 -18.45 30.08
C GLU A 11 7.45 -17.74 30.34
N ASN A 12 7.10 -16.73 29.54
CA ASN A 12 5.80 -16.06 29.66
C ASN A 12 4.62 -16.99 29.33
N LYS A 13 4.83 -17.98 28.44
CA LYS A 13 3.80 -18.93 27.99
C LYS A 13 3.72 -20.18 28.88
N HIS A 14 4.80 -20.53 29.59
CA HIS A 14 4.89 -21.76 30.37
C HIS A 14 5.41 -21.46 31.77
N LEU A 15 4.60 -21.79 32.79
CA LEU A 15 4.92 -21.53 34.19
C LEU A 15 6.17 -22.33 34.64
N PRO A 16 7.01 -21.77 35.52
CA PRO A 16 8.12 -22.52 36.12
C PRO A 16 7.59 -23.72 36.92
N GLY A 17 8.15 -24.92 36.69
CA GLY A 17 7.84 -26.13 37.45
C GLY A 17 6.83 -27.10 36.81
N GLY A 18 6.44 -26.88 35.55
CA GLY A 18 5.71 -27.88 34.76
C GLY A 18 6.59 -29.02 34.24
N SER A 19 5.98 -30.01 33.57
CA SER A 19 6.68 -31.08 32.84
C SER A 19 7.32 -30.64 31.53
N GLU A 20 7.22 -29.35 31.20
CA GLU A 20 7.77 -28.75 29.99
C GLU A 20 9.26 -28.45 30.16
N PRO A 21 10.06 -28.52 29.08
CA PRO A 21 11.48 -28.20 29.15
C PRO A 21 11.69 -26.73 29.52
N THR A 22 12.78 -26.48 30.25
CA THR A 22 13.25 -25.14 30.60
C THR A 22 13.54 -24.31 29.35
N ALA A 23 13.58 -22.98 29.50
CA ALA A 23 13.93 -22.10 28.40
C ALA A 23 15.36 -22.38 27.89
N GLU A 24 16.29 -22.77 28.77
CA GLU A 24 17.66 -23.16 28.43
C GLU A 24 17.71 -24.42 27.56
N GLU A 25 16.91 -25.42 27.88
CA GLU A 25 16.79 -26.66 27.09
C GLU A 25 16.08 -26.42 25.75
N LYS A 26 15.06 -25.54 25.75
CA LYS A 26 14.33 -25.17 24.54
C LYS A 26 15.17 -24.33 23.58
N TYR A 27 16.04 -23.47 24.11
CA TYR A 27 16.94 -22.60 23.37
C TYR A 27 18.40 -22.90 23.73
N PRO A 28 18.97 -24.03 23.28
CA PRO A 28 20.34 -24.40 23.61
C PRO A 28 21.32 -23.36 23.07
N ASN A 29 22.39 -23.10 23.83
CA ASN A 29 23.48 -22.20 23.45
C ASN A 29 24.70 -22.92 22.84
N GLN A 30 24.72 -24.25 22.95
CA GLN A 30 25.71 -25.16 22.39
C GLN A 30 24.99 -26.19 21.52
N ASP A 31 25.74 -26.97 20.76
CA ASP A 31 25.17 -28.07 19.98
C ASP A 31 24.50 -29.10 20.94
N PRO A 32 23.17 -29.31 20.84
CA PRO A 32 22.48 -30.26 21.71
C PRO A 32 22.67 -31.72 21.26
N GLY A 33 23.40 -32.00 20.17
CA GLY A 33 23.63 -33.36 19.67
C GLY A 33 22.38 -33.99 19.05
N TRP A 34 21.46 -33.19 18.52
CA TRP A 34 20.23 -33.69 17.94
C TRP A 34 20.46 -34.42 16.61
N ASP A 35 20.28 -35.73 16.62
CA ASP A 35 20.23 -36.57 15.42
C ASP A 35 18.98 -36.32 14.56
N HIS A 36 19.18 -35.99 13.29
CA HIS A 36 18.12 -35.73 12.31
C HIS A 36 17.31 -36.99 11.89
N GLN A 37 17.82 -38.20 12.15
CA GLN A 37 17.08 -39.44 11.90
C GLN A 37 16.03 -39.70 12.99
N SER A 38 16.29 -39.25 14.22
CA SER A 38 15.33 -39.33 15.32
C SER A 38 14.12 -38.41 15.11
N ARG A 39 12.91 -38.98 15.20
CA ARG A 39 11.66 -38.21 15.09
C ARG A 39 11.55 -37.14 16.18
N GLY A 40 11.82 -37.50 17.44
CA GLY A 40 11.73 -36.55 18.56
C GLY A 40 12.73 -35.40 18.45
N HIS A 41 13.92 -35.66 17.93
CA HIS A 41 14.91 -34.62 17.67
C HIS A 41 14.50 -33.68 16.53
N ARG A 42 13.89 -34.21 15.46
CA ARG A 42 13.34 -33.36 14.39
C ARG A 42 12.24 -32.43 14.88
N ASP A 43 11.40 -32.88 15.81
CA ASP A 43 10.37 -32.04 16.42
C ASP A 43 11.02 -30.91 17.23
N ARG A 44 12.04 -31.22 18.05
CA ARG A 44 12.84 -30.20 18.78
C ARG A 44 13.53 -29.20 17.84
N MET A 45 14.08 -29.65 16.71
CA MET A 45 14.67 -28.76 15.70
C MET A 45 13.62 -27.81 15.11
N ARG A 46 12.41 -28.30 14.82
CA ARG A 46 11.31 -27.48 14.30
C ARG A 46 10.87 -26.44 15.31
N ASP A 47 10.76 -26.85 16.56
CA ASP A 47 10.41 -25.96 17.67
C ASP A 47 11.45 -24.87 17.87
N LEU A 48 12.74 -25.22 17.88
CA LEU A 48 13.83 -24.25 17.98
C LEU A 48 13.78 -23.25 16.82
N ARG A 49 13.56 -23.73 15.58
CA ARG A 49 13.41 -22.86 14.41
C ARG A 49 12.26 -21.87 14.59
N ASN A 50 11.09 -22.35 15.02
CA ASN A 50 9.93 -21.49 15.26
C ASN A 50 10.21 -20.46 16.38
N GLY A 51 10.83 -20.91 17.47
CA GLY A 51 11.23 -20.04 18.58
C GLY A 51 12.26 -18.98 18.18
N ILE A 52 13.24 -19.31 17.33
CA ILE A 52 14.20 -18.33 16.78
C ILE A 52 13.47 -17.28 15.94
N ILE A 53 12.50 -17.67 15.11
CA ILE A 53 11.68 -16.74 14.31
C ILE A 53 10.89 -15.78 15.21
N GLU A 54 10.24 -16.29 16.27
CA GLU A 54 9.55 -15.45 17.26
C GLU A 54 10.54 -14.53 17.98
N GLY A 55 11.69 -15.05 18.42
CA GLY A 55 12.74 -14.26 19.07
C GLY A 55 13.31 -13.17 18.18
N ILE A 56 13.42 -13.38 16.86
CA ILE A 56 13.81 -12.34 15.89
C ILE A 56 12.75 -11.26 15.82
N ARG A 57 11.47 -11.62 15.71
CA ARG A 57 10.35 -10.66 15.65
C ARG A 57 10.27 -9.77 16.88
N GLU A 58 10.61 -10.32 18.04
CA GLU A 58 10.58 -9.60 19.32
C GLU A 58 11.87 -8.78 19.56
N ALA A 59 13.04 -9.35 19.24
CA ALA A 59 14.32 -8.71 19.53
C ALA A 59 14.73 -7.64 18.51
N VAL A 60 14.23 -7.73 17.28
CA VAL A 60 14.46 -6.71 16.26
C VAL A 60 13.38 -5.65 16.46
N PRO A 61 13.74 -4.41 16.89
CA PRO A 61 12.78 -3.33 16.88
C PRO A 61 12.21 -3.26 15.46
N LYS A 62 10.89 -3.34 15.30
CA LYS A 62 10.26 -2.93 14.04
C LYS A 62 10.84 -1.55 13.77
N VAL A 63 11.64 -1.39 12.72
CA VAL A 63 12.22 -0.08 12.43
C VAL A 63 11.02 0.81 12.13
N HIS A 64 10.67 1.69 13.06
CA HIS A 64 9.51 2.58 12.96
C HIS A 64 9.88 3.71 12.00
N ASN A 65 10.03 3.38 10.72
CA ASN A 65 10.36 4.36 9.69
C ASN A 65 9.08 5.03 9.20
N LEU A 66 8.54 5.91 10.05
CA LEU A 66 7.35 6.72 9.72
C LEU A 66 7.59 7.56 8.46
N ASN A 67 8.80 8.08 8.29
CA ASN A 67 9.18 8.82 7.09
C ASN A 67 9.00 7.97 5.83
N LYS A 68 9.45 6.70 5.85
CA LYS A 68 9.27 5.77 4.74
C LYS A 68 7.82 5.36 4.55
N ALA A 69 7.10 5.11 5.65
CA ALA A 69 5.69 4.72 5.63
C ALA A 69 4.83 5.75 4.88
N PHE A 70 5.11 7.05 5.08
CA PHE A 70 4.32 8.15 4.53
C PHE A 70 5.03 8.96 3.43
N GLU A 71 6.12 8.42 2.88
CA GLU A 71 6.84 9.05 1.76
C GLU A 71 5.97 9.11 0.50
N ILE A 72 5.16 8.08 0.28
CA ILE A 72 4.37 7.87 -0.94
C ILE A 72 3.35 8.98 -1.19
N ARG A 73 3.05 9.21 -2.47
CA ARG A 73 2.03 10.14 -2.96
C ARG A 73 1.12 9.44 -3.96
N GLN A 74 -0.11 9.93 -4.07
CA GLN A 74 -1.04 9.48 -5.09
C GLN A 74 -0.48 9.85 -6.47
N GLU A 75 -0.56 8.94 -7.42
CA GLU A 75 -0.20 9.20 -8.81
C GLU A 75 -1.36 9.83 -9.59
N GLY A 76 -1.05 10.55 -10.68
CA GLY A 76 -2.07 11.27 -11.45
C GLY A 76 -3.19 10.38 -12.00
N THR A 77 -2.89 9.12 -12.35
CA THR A 77 -3.88 8.16 -12.88
C THR A 77 -4.37 7.16 -11.83
N GLU A 78 -3.83 7.20 -10.62
CA GLU A 78 -4.19 6.26 -9.56
C GLU A 78 -5.50 6.68 -8.90
N THR A 79 -6.41 5.72 -8.72
CA THR A 79 -7.68 5.99 -8.03
C THR A 79 -7.42 6.29 -6.54
N PRO A 80 -8.22 7.15 -5.90
CA PRO A 80 -8.11 7.41 -4.46
C PRO A 80 -8.13 6.14 -3.60
N SER A 81 -8.93 5.13 -3.98
CA SER A 81 -9.00 3.85 -3.28
C SER A 81 -7.70 3.05 -3.40
N ALA A 82 -7.11 2.97 -4.60
CA ALA A 82 -5.84 2.29 -4.80
C ALA A 82 -4.71 2.98 -4.01
N PHE A 83 -4.69 4.31 -4.01
CA PHE A 83 -3.76 5.08 -3.21
C PHE A 83 -3.89 4.80 -1.71
N LEU A 84 -5.13 4.76 -1.20
CA LEU A 84 -5.39 4.48 0.21
C LEU A 84 -4.91 3.09 0.63
N GLU A 85 -5.13 2.07 -0.21
CA GLU A 85 -4.65 0.71 0.05
C GLU A 85 -3.12 0.65 0.06
N ARG A 86 -2.46 1.30 -0.90
CA ARG A 86 -0.99 1.39 -0.95
C ARG A 86 -0.43 2.12 0.27
N LEU A 87 -1.14 3.13 0.78
CA LEU A 87 -0.78 3.83 2.03
C LEU A 87 -0.91 2.91 3.24
N ARG A 88 -1.99 2.13 3.35
CA ARG A 88 -2.18 1.12 4.41
C ARG A 88 -1.08 0.06 4.38
N GLU A 89 -0.70 -0.42 3.20
CA GLU A 89 0.39 -1.37 3.03
C GLU A 89 1.75 -0.79 3.45
N SER A 90 2.02 0.45 3.07
CA SER A 90 3.26 1.14 3.45
C SER A 90 3.37 1.33 4.96
N VAL A 91 2.27 1.68 5.64
CA VAL A 91 2.19 1.74 7.11
C VAL A 91 2.49 0.35 7.70
N ARG A 92 1.77 -0.70 7.28
CA ARG A 92 2.01 -2.08 7.76
C ARG A 92 3.47 -2.51 7.62
N LYS A 93 4.11 -2.11 6.52
CA LYS A 93 5.47 -2.53 6.16
C LYS A 93 6.56 -1.76 6.92
N TYR A 94 6.37 -0.46 7.15
CA TYR A 94 7.48 0.41 7.58
C TYR A 94 7.26 1.15 8.89
N SER A 95 6.03 1.32 9.38
CA SER A 95 5.78 2.13 10.60
C SER A 95 5.78 1.29 11.88
N GLY A 96 5.46 0.00 11.79
CA GLY A 96 5.16 -0.84 12.95
C GLY A 96 3.78 -0.60 13.57
N LEU A 97 3.01 0.39 13.09
CA LEU A 97 1.65 0.70 13.50
C LEU A 97 0.64 -0.27 12.86
N ASP A 98 -0.48 -0.50 13.56
CA ASP A 98 -1.64 -1.15 12.94
C ASP A 98 -2.46 -0.08 12.20
N PRO A 99 -2.65 -0.18 10.87
CA PRO A 99 -3.49 0.78 10.14
C PRO A 99 -4.94 0.84 10.62
N ASN A 100 -5.40 -0.14 11.41
CA ASN A 100 -6.76 -0.20 11.94
C ASN A 100 -6.87 0.36 13.37
N ASP A 101 -5.75 0.59 14.06
CA ASP A 101 -5.78 1.21 15.38
C ASP A 101 -6.06 2.73 15.28
N PRO A 102 -6.49 3.40 16.37
CA PRO A 102 -6.83 4.82 16.32
C PRO A 102 -5.68 5.73 15.86
N VAL A 103 -4.43 5.41 16.20
CA VAL A 103 -3.26 6.22 15.84
C VAL A 103 -2.94 6.05 14.35
N GLY A 104 -2.97 4.81 13.87
CA GLY A 104 -2.79 4.44 12.47
C GLY A 104 -3.87 5.06 11.59
N GLN A 105 -5.14 4.99 11.98
CA GLN A 105 -6.24 5.64 11.27
C GLN A 105 -6.10 7.17 11.23
N GLY A 106 -5.71 7.79 12.35
CA GLY A 106 -5.46 9.23 12.42
C GLY A 106 -4.36 9.67 11.44
N LEU A 107 -3.23 8.97 11.42
CA LEU A 107 -2.13 9.26 10.51
C LEU A 107 -2.49 8.96 9.04
N LEU A 108 -3.18 7.86 8.77
CA LEU A 108 -3.68 7.53 7.43
C LEU A 108 -4.58 8.65 6.90
N LYS A 109 -5.46 9.20 7.74
CA LYS A 109 -6.34 10.31 7.38
C LYS A 109 -5.58 11.57 7.00
N VAL A 110 -4.63 12.00 7.85
CA VAL A 110 -3.80 13.18 7.56
C VAL A 110 -3.01 12.96 6.27
N HIS A 111 -2.36 11.80 6.13
CA HIS A 111 -1.52 11.52 4.98
C HIS A 111 -2.32 11.33 3.69
N PHE A 112 -3.50 10.72 3.75
CA PHE A 112 -4.41 10.62 2.61
C PHE A 112 -4.74 12.01 2.06
N VAL A 113 -5.06 12.98 2.93
CA VAL A 113 -5.37 14.36 2.51
C VAL A 113 -4.16 15.08 1.92
N ILE A 114 -2.99 15.06 2.59
CA ILE A 114 -1.82 15.86 2.15
C ILE A 114 -1.03 15.22 1.00
N LYS A 115 -1.14 13.90 0.81
CA LYS A 115 -0.39 13.14 -0.23
C LYS A 115 -1.25 12.76 -1.43
N SER A 116 -2.55 13.06 -1.40
CA SER A 116 -3.43 12.96 -2.57
C SER A 116 -2.95 13.85 -3.72
N TRP A 117 -3.40 13.53 -4.94
CA TRP A 117 -3.09 14.31 -6.14
C TRP A 117 -3.59 15.77 -5.99
N PRO A 118 -2.95 16.78 -6.62
CA PRO A 118 -3.18 18.19 -6.27
C PRO A 118 -4.63 18.67 -6.35
N ASP A 119 -5.46 18.16 -7.26
CA ASP A 119 -6.88 18.50 -7.38
C ASP A 119 -7.72 17.94 -6.22
N ILE A 120 -7.50 16.67 -5.87
CA ILE A 120 -8.12 15.96 -4.75
C ILE A 120 -7.67 16.61 -3.44
N HIS A 121 -6.36 16.81 -3.26
CA HIS A 121 -5.80 17.49 -2.10
C HIS A 121 -6.46 18.85 -1.85
N LYS A 122 -6.54 19.70 -2.90
CA LYS A 122 -7.22 21.00 -2.83
C LYS A 122 -8.69 20.88 -2.47
N LYS A 123 -9.39 19.86 -2.95
CA LYS A 123 -10.79 19.63 -2.58
C LYS A 123 -10.93 19.20 -1.14
N LEU A 124 -10.14 18.23 -0.69
CA LEU A 124 -10.22 17.67 0.66
C LEU A 124 -9.86 18.71 1.73
N GLN A 125 -8.85 19.54 1.50
CA GLN A 125 -8.49 20.62 2.42
C GLN A 125 -9.57 21.70 2.59
N LYS A 126 -10.47 21.85 1.62
CA LYS A 126 -11.57 22.82 1.68
C LYS A 126 -12.82 22.27 2.36
N ILE A 127 -12.82 21.01 2.75
CA ILE A 127 -13.90 20.44 3.53
C ILE A 127 -13.77 20.96 4.96
N GLU A 128 -14.83 21.61 5.45
CA GLU A 128 -14.94 22.03 6.84
C GLU A 128 -14.81 20.82 7.77
N ASP A 129 -14.02 20.98 8.82
CA ASP A 129 -13.73 19.96 9.83
C ASP A 129 -13.36 18.60 9.24
N TRP A 130 -12.57 18.58 8.16
CA TRP A 130 -12.15 17.33 7.52
C TRP A 130 -11.39 16.42 8.49
N ASN A 131 -10.76 16.97 9.54
CA ASN A 131 -10.13 16.24 10.64
C ASN A 131 -11.13 15.47 11.51
N GLU A 132 -12.39 15.88 11.57
CA GLU A 132 -13.46 15.16 12.29
C GLU A 132 -14.14 14.12 11.41
N LYS A 133 -13.99 14.23 10.09
CA LYS A 133 -14.53 13.25 9.14
C LYS A 133 -13.83 11.89 9.24
N SER A 134 -14.59 10.86 8.95
CA SER A 134 -14.06 9.51 8.77
C SER A 134 -13.20 9.42 7.50
N LEU A 135 -12.29 8.45 7.48
CA LEU A 135 -11.47 8.18 6.30
C LEU A 135 -12.33 7.82 5.07
N ASP A 136 -13.46 7.12 5.29
CA ASP A 136 -14.39 6.74 4.24
C ASP A 136 -15.15 7.94 3.65
N GLU A 137 -15.50 8.94 4.46
CA GLU A 137 -16.10 10.18 3.95
C GLU A 137 -15.12 10.95 3.05
N LEU A 138 -13.86 11.04 3.47
CA LEU A 138 -12.82 11.69 2.66
C LEU A 138 -12.54 10.91 1.37
N LEU A 139 -12.53 9.58 1.45
CA LEU A 139 -12.39 8.72 0.28
C LEU A 139 -13.54 8.94 -0.72
N ARG A 140 -14.78 9.04 -0.25
CA ARG A 140 -15.94 9.33 -1.10
C ARG A 140 -15.80 10.68 -1.81
N GLU A 141 -15.36 11.73 -1.12
CA GLU A 141 -15.13 13.04 -1.73
C GLU A 141 -13.97 13.01 -2.74
N ALA A 142 -12.89 12.30 -2.44
CA ALA A 142 -11.77 12.12 -3.36
C ALA A 142 -12.19 11.39 -4.65
N LEU A 143 -12.98 10.33 -4.53
CA LEU A 143 -13.51 9.57 -5.68
C LEU A 143 -14.36 10.43 -6.59
N LYS A 144 -15.22 11.30 -6.03
CA LYS A 144 -16.02 12.25 -6.83
C LYS A 144 -15.14 13.18 -7.67
N VAL A 145 -14.04 13.68 -7.12
CA VAL A 145 -13.10 14.55 -7.86
C VAL A 145 -12.41 13.77 -8.97
N PHE A 146 -11.90 12.58 -8.66
CA PHE A 146 -11.23 11.72 -9.63
C PHE A 146 -12.14 11.40 -10.83
N VAL A 147 -13.35 10.91 -10.57
CA VAL A 147 -14.32 10.55 -11.63
C VAL A 147 -14.65 11.76 -12.50
N ARG A 148 -14.92 12.92 -11.90
CA ARG A 148 -15.19 14.16 -12.66
C ARG A 148 -14.02 14.55 -13.57
N ARG A 149 -12.78 14.37 -13.10
CA ARG A 149 -11.60 14.66 -13.92
C ARG A 149 -11.48 13.69 -15.09
N GLU A 150 -11.66 12.39 -14.86
CA GLU A 150 -11.60 11.39 -15.93
C GLU A 150 -12.71 11.62 -16.97
N ASP A 151 -13.93 11.98 -16.54
CA ASP A 151 -15.03 12.33 -17.45
C ASP A 151 -14.68 13.54 -18.34
N VAL A 152 -14.06 14.58 -17.76
CA VAL A 152 -13.64 15.77 -18.52
C VAL A 152 -12.54 15.41 -19.51
N LYS A 153 -11.56 14.61 -19.09
CA LYS A 153 -10.46 14.13 -19.93
C LYS A 153 -10.96 13.32 -21.12
N GLU A 154 -11.92 12.42 -20.89
CA GLU A 154 -12.51 11.60 -21.96
C GLU A 154 -13.33 12.46 -22.92
N LYS A 155 -14.14 13.40 -22.42
CA LYS A 155 -14.88 14.35 -23.28
C LYS A 155 -13.93 15.19 -24.13
N GLN A 156 -12.82 15.66 -23.58
CA GLN A 156 -11.80 16.41 -24.33
C GLN A 156 -11.15 15.56 -25.42
N LYS A 157 -10.80 14.31 -25.10
CA LYS A 157 -10.25 13.36 -26.05
C LYS A 157 -11.22 13.10 -27.22
N THR A 158 -12.49 12.85 -26.94
CA THR A 158 -13.52 12.67 -27.97
C THR A 158 -13.67 13.91 -28.84
N LYS A 159 -13.71 15.12 -28.25
CA LYS A 159 -13.77 16.37 -29.01
C LYS A 159 -12.57 16.54 -29.95
N MET A 160 -11.36 16.24 -29.50
CA MET A 160 -10.17 16.30 -30.34
C MET A 160 -10.24 15.28 -31.48
N MET A 161 -10.63 14.04 -31.21
CA MET A 161 -10.78 13.02 -32.25
C MET A 161 -11.79 13.41 -33.33
N VAL A 162 -12.93 13.98 -32.92
CA VAL A 162 -13.97 14.47 -33.86
C VAL A 162 -13.45 15.65 -34.68
N ALA A 163 -12.75 16.60 -34.07
CA ALA A 163 -12.16 17.73 -34.79
C ALA A 163 -11.14 17.26 -35.84
N THR A 164 -10.25 16.32 -35.47
CA THR A 164 -9.29 15.73 -36.41
C THR A 164 -9.99 14.99 -37.54
N ALA A 165 -11.02 14.20 -37.26
CA ALA A 165 -11.78 13.50 -38.30
C ALA A 165 -12.45 14.48 -39.28
N ASN A 166 -13.08 15.54 -38.77
CA ASN A 166 -13.72 16.56 -39.60
C ASN A 166 -12.72 17.31 -40.48
N GLU A 167 -11.51 17.62 -39.98
CA GLU A 167 -10.45 18.22 -40.80
C GLU A 167 -9.96 17.30 -41.92
N VAL A 168 -9.83 15.99 -41.65
CA VAL A 168 -9.44 15.00 -42.66
C VAL A 168 -10.50 14.90 -43.75
N VAL A 169 -11.78 14.83 -43.36
CA VAL A 169 -12.91 14.78 -44.31
C VAL A 169 -12.97 16.06 -45.14
N SER A 170 -12.81 17.24 -44.53
CA SER A 170 -12.80 18.52 -45.23
C SER A 170 -11.66 18.62 -46.26
N LYS A 171 -10.43 18.22 -45.87
CA LYS A 171 -9.27 18.21 -46.77
C LYS A 171 -9.41 17.19 -47.91
N GLN A 172 -10.03 16.03 -47.65
CA GLN A 172 -10.33 15.05 -48.70
C GLN A 172 -11.40 15.57 -49.67
N GLY A 173 -12.46 16.19 -49.15
CA GLY A 173 -13.49 16.84 -49.97
C GLY A 173 -12.89 17.90 -50.88
N GLN A 174 -12.08 18.82 -50.34
CA GLN A 174 -11.41 19.87 -51.12
C GLN A 174 -10.52 19.32 -52.23
N ARG A 175 -9.74 18.25 -51.98
CA ARG A 175 -8.96 17.59 -53.04
C ARG A 175 -9.82 16.97 -54.13
N VAL A 176 -10.99 16.43 -53.80
CA VAL A 176 -11.89 15.84 -54.81
C VAL A 176 -12.47 16.94 -55.71
N TYR A 177 -12.80 18.10 -55.14
CA TYR A 177 -13.27 19.27 -55.92
C TYR A 177 -12.17 19.89 -56.78
N GLU A 178 -10.94 20.06 -56.26
CA GLU A 178 -9.80 20.55 -57.05
C GLU A 178 -9.48 19.63 -58.24
N ASN A 179 -9.48 18.31 -58.03
CA ASN A 179 -9.22 17.34 -59.10
C ASN A 179 -10.33 17.29 -60.17
N GLN A 180 -11.58 17.64 -59.82
CA GLN A 180 -12.67 17.75 -60.79
C GLN A 180 -12.60 19.05 -61.61
N GLU A 181 -12.20 20.17 -61.02
CA GLU A 181 -12.05 21.44 -61.75
C GLU A 181 -10.85 21.43 -62.71
N GLU A 182 -9.75 20.79 -62.34
CA GLU A 182 -8.60 20.62 -63.24
C GLU A 182 -8.91 19.71 -64.44
N GLY A 183 -9.75 18.69 -64.25
CA GLY A 183 -10.19 17.80 -65.34
C GLY A 183 -11.19 18.43 -66.33
N ILE A 184 -11.86 19.52 -65.97
CA ILE A 184 -12.80 20.26 -66.83
C ILE A 184 -12.09 21.36 -67.63
N ARG A 185 -10.87 21.77 -67.22
CA ARG A 185 -10.08 22.82 -67.89
C ARG A 185 -9.10 22.29 -68.96
N MET A 186 -9.01 20.97 -69.16
CA MET A 186 -8.28 20.34 -70.27
C MET A 186 -9.23 19.96 -71.40
#